data_AF-A0A434CWB8-F1
#
_entry.id   AF-A0A434CWB8-F1
#
_cell.length_a   1.000
_cell.length_b   1.000
_cell.length_c   1.000
_cell.angle_alpha   90.00
_cell.angle_beta   90.00
_cell.angle_gamma   90.00
#
_symmetry.space_group_name_H-M   'P 1'
#
loop_
_entity.id
_entity.type
_entity.pdbx_description
1 polymer ?
#
loop_
_entity_poly.entity_id
_entity_poly.type
_entity_poly.pdbx_seq_one_letter_code
_entity_poly.pdbx_strand_id
1 'polypeptide(L)'
;MTIKRSTLRKLALSTFLLTLPLNAALAQDTAVADRLKAALVAQGVDITWTGVTGDNTSMVLQGVAIKPAAEKEALPIGDVKLEGVTEANGGYDIATVSTAAFTHSKDGVTLDLSPFVIHDMTVPADGATGPLGSLMMYK
;
A
#
# COMPACT_ATOMS: atom_id res chain seq x y z
N MET A 1 47.33 -8.98 58.50
CA MET A 1 46.04 -9.49 59.03
C MET A 1 45.04 -8.34 58.95
N THR A 2 43.91 -8.36 58.23
CA THR A 2 43.17 -9.45 57.59
C THR A 2 42.27 -8.81 56.52
N ILE A 3 42.34 -9.33 55.28
CA ILE A 3 41.56 -8.90 54.12
C ILE A 3 40.17 -9.54 54.22
N LYS A 4 39.09 -8.73 54.25
CA LYS A 4 37.72 -9.26 54.09
C LYS A 4 37.29 -9.20 52.63
N ARG A 5 37.23 -10.39 52.04
CA ARG A 5 36.59 -10.72 50.76
C ARG A 5 35.07 -10.64 50.90
N SER A 6 34.40 -10.07 49.89
CA SER A 6 33.02 -10.37 49.52
C SER A 6 32.93 -10.16 48.01
N THR A 7 33.47 -11.06 47.19
CA THR A 7 32.75 -12.16 46.53
C THR A 7 31.29 -11.85 46.17
N LEU A 8 31.08 -11.69 44.86
CA LEU A 8 29.95 -12.28 44.12
C LEU A 8 28.57 -11.61 44.28
N ARG A 9 28.42 -10.38 43.77
CA ARG A 9 27.14 -10.00 43.13
C ARG A 9 27.39 -9.85 41.63
N LYS A 10 27.56 -11.00 40.99
CA LYS A 10 27.51 -11.13 39.54
C LYS A 10 26.06 -10.93 39.09
N LEU A 11 25.93 -10.35 37.90
CA LEU A 11 24.89 -10.60 36.90
C LEU A 11 23.54 -9.89 37.11
N ALA A 12 23.42 -8.72 36.49
CA ALA A 12 22.17 -8.28 35.89
C ALA A 12 22.48 -7.69 34.50
N LEU A 13 22.72 -8.62 33.57
CA LEU A 13 22.29 -8.58 32.18
C LEU A 13 21.65 -7.25 31.72
N SER A 14 22.47 -6.31 31.23
CA SER A 14 21.99 -5.16 30.45
C SER A 14 22.39 -5.33 29.00
N THR A 15 21.93 -6.42 28.39
CA THR A 15 21.78 -6.47 26.94
C THR A 15 20.46 -5.77 26.66
N PHE A 16 20.49 -4.43 26.58
CA PHE A 16 19.39 -3.69 25.99
C PHE A 16 19.36 -4.13 24.52
N LEU A 17 18.50 -5.11 24.23
CA LEU A 17 18.09 -5.43 22.89
C LEU A 17 17.51 -4.14 22.33
N LEU A 18 18.29 -3.45 21.49
CA LEU A 18 17.77 -2.58 20.45
C LEU A 18 16.91 -3.47 19.55
N THR A 19 15.70 -3.76 19.99
CA THR A 19 14.62 -4.24 19.13
C THR A 19 14.26 -3.05 18.26
N LEU A 20 15.09 -2.81 17.24
CA LEU A 20 14.70 -2.02 16.10
C LEU A 20 13.38 -2.64 15.60
N PRO A 21 12.27 -1.91 15.58
CA PRO A 21 11.08 -2.38 14.89
C PRO A 21 11.37 -2.26 13.39
N LEU A 22 12.15 -3.18 12.83
CA LEU A 22 12.29 -3.32 11.37
C LEU A 22 10.93 -3.63 10.71
N ASN A 23 9.93 -4.00 11.51
CA ASN A 23 8.57 -4.32 11.06
C ASN A 23 7.70 -3.09 10.79
N ALA A 24 8.06 -1.90 11.28
CA ALA A 24 7.28 -0.68 11.01
C ALA A 24 7.36 -0.29 9.53
N ALA A 25 8.52 -0.51 8.88
CA ALA A 25 8.69 -0.26 7.46
C ALA A 25 7.83 -1.18 6.59
N LEU A 26 7.71 -2.47 6.95
CA LEU A 26 6.95 -3.46 6.18
C LEU A 26 5.42 -3.35 6.37
N ALA A 27 4.95 -2.94 7.55
CA ALA A 27 3.52 -2.75 7.81
C ALA A 27 3.00 -1.41 7.24
N GLN A 28 3.85 -0.40 7.17
CA GLN A 28 3.51 0.88 6.54
C GLN A 28 3.43 0.74 5.01
N ASP A 29 4.29 -0.09 4.42
CA ASP A 29 4.32 -0.33 2.96
C ASP A 29 3.00 -0.95 2.45
N THR A 30 2.36 -1.81 3.25
CA THR A 30 1.04 -2.39 2.90
C THR A 30 -0.14 -1.49 3.28
N ALA A 31 0.02 -0.60 4.25
CA ALA A 31 -1.07 0.26 4.74
C ALA A 31 -1.65 1.18 3.64
N VAL A 32 -0.79 1.69 2.75
CA VAL A 32 -1.21 2.51 1.60
C VAL A 32 -2.07 1.70 0.64
N ALA A 33 -1.62 0.50 0.29
CA ALA A 33 -2.34 -0.39 -0.62
C ALA A 33 -3.70 -0.81 -0.03
N ASP A 34 -3.73 -1.21 1.24
CA ASP A 34 -4.96 -1.56 1.95
C ASP A 34 -5.94 -0.39 2.03
N ARG A 35 -5.44 0.83 2.24
CA ARG A 35 -6.25 2.05 2.24
C ARG A 35 -6.83 2.35 0.86
N LEU A 36 -6.01 2.26 -0.19
CA LEU A 36 -6.46 2.43 -1.56
C LEU A 36 -7.58 1.43 -1.90
N LYS A 37 -7.42 0.17 -1.48
CA LYS A 37 -8.47 -0.84 -1.62
C LYS A 37 -9.73 -0.49 -0.89
N ALA A 38 -9.65 -0.09 0.38
CA ALA A 38 -10.81 0.30 1.16
C ALA A 38 -11.57 1.47 0.50
N ALA A 39 -10.84 2.45 -0.04
CA ALA A 39 -11.44 3.58 -0.75
C ALA A 39 -12.15 3.15 -2.05
N LEU A 40 -11.54 2.28 -2.85
CA LEU A 40 -12.15 1.75 -4.08
C LEU A 40 -13.37 0.87 -3.81
N VAL A 41 -13.31 0.03 -2.77
CA VAL A 41 -14.45 -0.80 -2.33
C VAL A 41 -15.62 0.07 -1.89
N ALA A 42 -15.35 1.17 -1.16
CA ALA A 42 -16.37 2.15 -0.80
C ALA A 42 -17.02 2.82 -2.03
N GLN A 43 -16.31 2.90 -3.15
CA GLN A 43 -16.81 3.39 -4.45
C GLN A 43 -17.45 2.29 -5.31
N GLY A 44 -17.60 1.07 -4.79
CA GLY A 44 -18.21 -0.06 -5.49
C GLY A 44 -17.26 -0.76 -6.46
N VAL A 45 -15.96 -0.67 -6.25
CA VAL A 45 -14.92 -1.30 -7.07
C VAL A 45 -14.01 -2.15 -6.19
N ASP A 46 -14.12 -3.47 -6.30
CA ASP A 46 -13.19 -4.38 -5.63
C ASP A 46 -11.86 -4.41 -6.37
N ILE A 47 -10.76 -4.19 -5.65
CA ILE A 47 -9.40 -4.30 -6.20
C ILE A 47 -8.62 -5.36 -5.43
N THR A 48 -7.85 -6.17 -6.16
CA THR A 48 -6.99 -7.20 -5.62
C THR A 48 -5.64 -7.15 -6.30
N TRP A 49 -4.56 -7.46 -5.60
CA TRP A 49 -3.20 -7.57 -6.15
C TRP A 49 -2.53 -8.83 -5.60
N THR A 50 -1.51 -9.31 -6.28
CA THR A 50 -0.75 -10.51 -5.87
C THR A 50 0.39 -10.15 -4.92
N GLY A 51 0.90 -8.92 -5.00
CA GLY A 51 1.97 -8.44 -4.13
C GLY A 51 2.14 -6.93 -4.22
N VAL A 52 2.88 -6.37 -3.25
CA VAL A 52 3.34 -4.98 -3.26
C VAL A 52 4.86 -5.04 -3.16
N THR A 53 5.53 -4.28 -4.02
CA THR A 53 6.99 -4.18 -4.03
C THR A 53 7.40 -2.71 -4.07
N GLY A 54 8.33 -2.29 -3.22
CA GLY A 54 8.80 -0.90 -3.20
C GLY A 54 9.03 -0.40 -1.79
N ASP A 55 8.86 0.91 -1.62
CA ASP A 55 8.94 1.60 -0.34
C ASP A 55 7.78 2.60 -0.16
N ASN A 56 7.76 3.25 0.99
CA ASN A 56 6.73 4.22 1.40
C ASN A 56 6.59 5.44 0.49
N THR A 57 7.50 5.66 -0.46
CA THR A 57 7.45 6.78 -1.41
C THR A 57 7.19 6.31 -2.84
N SER A 58 7.60 5.10 -3.20
CA SER A 58 7.42 4.52 -4.53
C SER A 58 7.16 3.02 -4.42
N MET A 59 5.96 2.59 -4.81
CA MET A 59 5.53 1.19 -4.71
C MET A 59 4.87 0.71 -5.99
N VAL A 60 4.99 -0.58 -6.27
CA VAL A 60 4.39 -1.27 -7.40
C VAL A 60 3.48 -2.36 -6.86
N LEU A 61 2.18 -2.19 -7.10
CA LEU A 61 1.16 -3.21 -6.91
C LEU A 61 1.26 -4.18 -8.09
N GLN A 62 1.60 -5.43 -7.80
CA GLN A 62 1.79 -6.45 -8.82
C GLN A 62 0.51 -7.22 -9.07
N GLY A 63 0.22 -7.55 -10.33
CA GLY A 63 -0.91 -8.39 -10.70
C GLY A 63 -2.26 -7.84 -10.22
N VAL A 64 -2.46 -6.52 -10.34
CA VAL A 64 -3.71 -5.86 -9.98
C VAL A 64 -4.84 -6.40 -10.86
N ALA A 65 -5.95 -6.74 -10.24
CA ALA A 65 -7.21 -7.06 -10.86
C ALA A 65 -8.32 -6.22 -10.23
N ILE A 66 -9.19 -5.68 -11.08
CA ILE A 66 -10.32 -4.85 -10.67
C ILE A 66 -11.61 -5.58 -11.01
N LYS A 67 -12.52 -5.57 -10.05
CA LYS A 67 -13.87 -6.11 -10.17
C LYS A 67 -14.87 -5.02 -9.77
N PRO A 68 -15.49 -4.33 -10.74
CA PRO A 68 -16.63 -3.48 -10.45
C PRO A 68 -17.74 -4.30 -9.79
N ALA A 69 -18.46 -3.74 -8.81
CA ALA A 69 -19.51 -4.46 -8.08
C ALA A 69 -20.65 -4.97 -8.99
N ALA A 70 -20.85 -4.34 -10.14
CA ALA A 70 -21.83 -4.76 -11.15
C ALA A 70 -21.37 -5.97 -11.99
N GLU A 71 -20.07 -6.27 -11.99
CA GLU A 71 -19.45 -7.31 -12.81
C GLU A 71 -19.18 -8.58 -12.00
N LYS A 72 -19.28 -9.73 -12.66
CA LYS A 72 -19.03 -11.03 -12.01
C LYS A 72 -17.56 -11.43 -12.04
N GLU A 73 -16.87 -11.10 -13.13
CA GLU A 73 -15.47 -11.44 -13.35
C GLU A 73 -14.56 -10.27 -12.99
N ALA A 74 -13.45 -10.57 -12.34
CA ALA A 74 -12.38 -9.60 -12.14
C ALA A 74 -11.59 -9.44 -13.44
N LEU A 75 -11.39 -8.20 -13.86
CA LEU A 75 -10.52 -7.88 -14.99
C LEU A 75 -9.09 -7.71 -14.45
N PRO A 76 -8.15 -8.61 -14.78
CA PRO A 76 -6.74 -8.36 -14.51
C PRO A 76 -6.31 -7.14 -15.34
N ILE A 77 -5.58 -6.21 -14.73
CA ILE A 77 -5.05 -5.02 -15.40
C ILE A 77 -3.51 -5.03 -15.38
N GLY A 78 -2.90 -5.86 -14.53
CA GLY A 78 -1.46 -6.02 -14.43
C GLY A 78 -0.85 -5.14 -13.36
N ASP A 79 0.37 -4.67 -13.58
CA ASP A 79 1.11 -3.97 -12.53
C ASP A 79 0.77 -2.47 -12.53
N VAL A 80 0.59 -1.91 -11.33
CA VAL A 80 0.28 -0.51 -11.09
C VAL A 80 1.38 0.10 -10.21
N LYS A 81 2.04 1.13 -10.72
CA LYS A 81 3.10 1.85 -10.02
C LYS A 81 2.55 3.14 -9.41
N LEU A 82 2.84 3.34 -8.14
CA LEU A 82 2.50 4.51 -7.33
C LEU A 82 3.80 5.22 -6.96
N GLU A 83 3.93 6.50 -7.27
CA GLU A 83 5.11 7.31 -7.01
C GLU A 83 4.74 8.59 -6.25
N GLY A 84 5.64 9.02 -5.37
CA GLY A 84 5.45 10.19 -4.53
C GLY A 84 4.32 10.00 -3.53
N VAL A 85 4.24 8.82 -2.92
CA VAL A 85 3.25 8.53 -1.88
C VAL A 85 3.60 9.32 -0.62
N THR A 86 2.65 10.10 -0.12
CA THR A 86 2.76 10.92 1.09
C THR A 86 1.50 10.79 1.93
N GLU A 87 1.66 10.64 3.24
CA GLU A 87 0.51 10.57 4.14
C GLU A 87 -0.05 11.97 4.41
N ALA A 88 -1.36 12.13 4.21
CA ALA A 88 -2.06 13.40 4.38
C ALA A 88 -3.35 13.20 5.20
N ASN A 89 -3.34 13.67 6.44
CA ASN A 89 -4.51 13.65 7.35
C ASN A 89 -5.18 12.27 7.51
N GLY A 90 -4.40 11.17 7.55
CA GLY A 90 -4.91 9.80 7.63
C GLY A 90 -5.41 9.20 6.31
N GLY A 91 -5.23 9.93 5.20
CA GLY A 91 -5.28 9.44 3.82
C GLY A 91 -3.90 9.51 3.17
N TYR A 92 -3.85 9.36 1.84
CA TYR A 92 -2.58 9.39 1.09
C TYR A 92 -2.69 10.27 -0.15
N ASP A 93 -1.73 11.15 -0.34
CA ASP A 93 -1.51 11.86 -1.60
C ASP A 93 -0.45 11.11 -2.40
N ILE A 94 -0.76 10.82 -3.66
CA ILE A 94 0.09 10.06 -4.58
C ILE A 94 0.37 10.96 -5.78
N ALA A 95 1.63 11.39 -5.92
CA ALA A 95 2.01 12.32 -6.97
C ALA A 95 1.79 11.75 -8.38
N THR A 96 2.04 10.46 -8.59
CA THR A 96 1.82 9.81 -9.89
C THR A 96 1.43 8.35 -9.74
N VAL A 97 0.36 7.96 -10.42
CA VAL A 97 -0.04 6.57 -10.62
C VAL A 97 0.13 6.24 -12.09
N SER A 98 0.82 5.15 -12.40
CA SER A 98 1.00 4.69 -13.76
C SER A 98 0.71 3.20 -13.86
N THR A 99 0.09 2.79 -14.96
CA THR A 99 -0.16 1.38 -15.27
C THR A 99 0.70 0.94 -16.43
N ALA A 100 1.07 -0.34 -16.45
CA ALA A 100 1.68 -0.93 -17.63
C ALA A 100 0.62 -1.12 -18.73
N ALA A 101 1.08 -1.16 -19.99
CA ALA A 101 0.23 -1.62 -21.09
C ALA A 101 -0.19 -3.06 -20.79
N PHE A 102 -1.48 -3.35 -20.95
CA PHE A 102 -1.99 -4.68 -20.69
C PHE A 102 -2.90 -5.13 -21.83
N THR A 103 -2.67 -6.36 -22.27
CA THR A 103 -3.47 -7.02 -23.30
C THR A 103 -4.19 -8.20 -22.67
N HIS A 104 -5.52 -8.18 -22.71
CA HIS A 104 -6.33 -9.34 -22.39
C HIS A 104 -6.92 -9.90 -23.67
N SER A 105 -6.74 -11.19 -23.94
CA SER A 105 -7.47 -11.85 -25.02
C SER A 105 -8.35 -12.94 -24.44
N LYS A 106 -9.67 -12.83 -24.64
CA LYS A 106 -10.66 -13.81 -24.19
C LYS A 106 -11.72 -14.00 -25.27
N ASP A 107 -12.04 -15.26 -25.57
CA ASP A 107 -13.08 -15.64 -26.54
C ASP A 107 -12.93 -14.99 -27.93
N GLY A 108 -11.68 -14.79 -28.38
CA GLY A 108 -11.36 -14.18 -29.68
C GLY A 108 -11.47 -12.64 -29.71
N VAL A 109 -11.76 -12.01 -28.57
CA VAL A 109 -11.74 -10.55 -28.38
C VAL A 109 -10.46 -10.18 -27.65
N THR A 110 -9.65 -9.32 -28.27
CA THR A 110 -8.45 -8.74 -27.65
C THR A 110 -8.76 -7.33 -27.17
N LEU A 111 -8.64 -7.13 -25.86
CA LEU A 111 -8.70 -5.84 -25.19
C LEU A 111 -7.28 -5.36 -24.92
N ASP A 112 -6.86 -4.35 -25.67
CA ASP A 112 -5.60 -3.65 -25.44
C ASP A 112 -5.86 -2.39 -24.63
N LEU A 113 -5.40 -2.39 -23.38
CA LEU A 113 -5.38 -1.23 -22.50
C LEU A 113 -4.02 -0.56 -22.62
N SER A 114 -4.04 0.66 -23.16
CA SER A 114 -2.85 1.51 -23.19
C SER A 114 -2.45 1.90 -21.76
N PRO A 115 -1.14 2.10 -21.49
CA PRO A 115 -0.68 2.68 -20.24
C PRO A 115 -1.43 3.97 -19.97
N PHE A 116 -1.98 4.12 -18.77
CA PHE A 116 -2.55 5.38 -18.33
C PHE A 116 -1.76 5.90 -17.14
N VAL A 117 -1.62 7.22 -17.08
CA VAL A 117 -0.92 7.93 -16.02
C VAL A 117 -1.89 8.92 -15.42
N ILE A 118 -2.01 8.89 -14.10
CA ILE A 118 -2.80 9.81 -13.29
C ILE A 118 -1.82 10.60 -12.44
N HIS A 119 -1.92 11.92 -12.50
CA HIS A 119 -1.13 12.81 -11.64
C HIS A 119 -2.00 13.32 -10.49
N ASP A 120 -1.33 13.61 -9.37
CA ASP A 120 -1.93 14.23 -8.18
C ASP A 120 -3.19 13.48 -7.70
N MET A 121 -3.06 12.18 -7.46
CA MET A 121 -4.14 11.33 -6.98
C MET A 121 -4.24 11.38 -5.46
N THR A 122 -5.38 11.85 -4.93
CA THR A 122 -5.65 11.84 -3.49
C THR A 122 -6.54 10.65 -3.11
N VAL A 123 -6.04 9.82 -2.19
CA VAL A 123 -6.74 8.70 -1.57
C VAL A 123 -7.33 9.15 -0.22
N PRO A 124 -8.66 9.10 -0.04
CA PRO A 124 -9.30 9.63 1.15
C PRO A 124 -9.04 8.81 2.43
N ALA A 125 -9.10 9.48 3.59
CA ALA A 125 -8.98 8.88 4.92
C ALA A 125 -10.19 8.00 5.31
N ASP A 126 -10.02 7.14 6.31
CA ASP A 126 -11.07 6.17 6.69
C ASP A 126 -12.34 6.85 7.19
N GLY A 127 -13.49 6.42 6.66
CA GLY A 127 -14.78 7.04 6.96
C GLY A 127 -14.94 8.48 6.45
N ALA A 128 -14.19 8.92 5.42
CA ALA A 128 -14.40 10.22 4.80
C ALA A 128 -15.82 10.32 4.20
N THR A 129 -16.68 11.14 4.83
CA THR A 129 -18.13 11.27 4.57
C THR A 129 -18.49 12.53 3.77
N GLY A 130 -17.50 13.26 3.24
CA GLY A 130 -17.75 14.45 2.42
C GLY A 130 -18.27 14.08 1.03
N PRO A 131 -19.19 14.87 0.42
CA PRO A 131 -19.74 14.59 -0.92
C PRO A 131 -18.67 14.51 -2.03
N LEU A 132 -17.49 15.08 -1.76
CA LEU A 132 -16.29 15.03 -2.58
C LEU A 132 -15.15 14.24 -1.93
N GLY A 133 -15.24 13.99 -0.61
CA GLY A 133 -14.21 13.31 0.18
C GLY A 133 -14.29 11.79 0.09
N SER A 134 -15.32 11.23 -0.55
CA SER A 134 -15.44 9.79 -0.82
C SER A 134 -14.99 9.42 -2.25
N LEU A 135 -14.67 10.40 -3.11
CA LEU A 135 -14.23 10.18 -4.50
C LEU A 135 -12.72 10.38 -4.64
N MET A 136 -12.07 9.53 -5.43
CA MET A 136 -10.70 9.79 -5.85
C MET A 136 -10.67 11.01 -6.78
N MET A 137 -9.85 11.99 -6.44
CA MET A 137 -9.63 13.18 -7.26
C MET A 137 -8.30 13.05 -7.99
N TYR A 138 -8.29 13.50 -9.25
CA TYR A 138 -7.12 13.65 -10.10
C TYR A 138 -7.12 15.08 -10.65
N LYS A 139 -5.94 15.66 -10.88
CA LYS A 139 -5.83 17.04 -11.36
C LYS A 139 -5.10 17.13 -12.71
#